data_AF-A0A812VBB5-F1
#
_entry.id   AF-A0A812VBB5-F1
#
_cell.length_a   1.000
_cell.length_b   1.000
_cell.length_c   1.000
_cell.angle_alpha   90.00
_cell.angle_beta   90.00
_cell.angle_gamma   90.00
#
_symmetry.space_group_name_H-M   'P 1'
#
loop_
_entity.id
_entity.type
_entity.pdbx_description
1 polymer ?
#
loop_
_entity_poly.entity_id
_entity_poly.type
_entity_poly.pdbx_seq_one_letter_code
_entity_poly.pdbx_strand_id
1 'polypeptide(L)'
;MPYERAVIYAALMSDFVAHCKKSLRELLSGPAESELANVRIRTKEGTELICVTQTEYIFVVVQNCTGKPWQQARASCTSQFA
;
A
#
# COMPACT_ATOMS: atom_id res chain seq x y z
N MET A 1 8.26 -7.39 5.76
CA MET A 1 8.10 -5.99 6.25
C MET A 1 8.21 -6.01 7.77
N PRO A 2 8.99 -5.12 8.42
CA PRO A 2 8.99 -5.02 9.89
C PRO A 2 7.62 -4.60 10.43
N TYR A 3 7.25 -5.09 11.62
CA TYR A 3 5.93 -4.85 12.22
C TYR A 3 5.61 -3.35 12.39
N GLU A 4 6.55 -2.57 12.91
CA GLU A 4 6.38 -1.12 13.08
C GLU A 4 6.03 -0.40 11.78
N ARG A 5 6.69 -0.78 10.68
CA ARG A 5 6.35 -0.25 9.36
C ARG A 5 4.96 -0.72 8.93
N ALA A 6 4.60 -1.98 9.16
CA ALA A 6 3.27 -2.48 8.82
C ALA A 6 2.15 -1.70 9.55
N VAL A 7 2.32 -1.37 10.83
CA VAL A 7 1.36 -0.58 11.61
C VAL A 7 1.21 0.83 11.02
N ILE A 8 2.32 1.49 10.68
CA ILE A 8 2.31 2.82 10.05
C ILE A 8 1.57 2.78 8.71
N TYR A 9 1.86 1.78 7.88
CA TYR A 9 1.19 1.62 6.58
C TYR A 9 -0.30 1.33 6.75
N ALA A 10 -0.68 0.48 7.71
CA ALA A 10 -2.07 0.15 7.96
C ALA A 10 -2.88 1.40 8.35
N ALA A 11 -2.38 2.19 9.30
CA ALA A 11 -3.05 3.42 9.75
C ALA A 11 -3.14 4.47 8.64
N LEU A 12 -2.07 4.69 7.89
CA LEU A 12 -2.08 5.70 6.83
C LEU A 12 -2.96 5.28 5.64
N MET A 13 -2.91 3.99 5.27
CA MET A 13 -3.65 3.50 4.10
C MET A 13 -5.13 3.34 4.37
N SER A 14 -5.56 3.07 5.61
CA SER A 14 -6.99 3.07 5.95
C SER A 14 -7.61 4.45 5.71
N ASP A 15 -6.96 5.50 6.19
CA ASP A 15 -7.47 6.87 6.09
C ASP A 15 -7.45 7.35 4.63
N PHE A 16 -6.35 7.06 3.93
CA PHE A 16 -6.20 7.41 2.53
C PHE A 16 -7.27 6.74 1.65
N VAL A 17 -7.51 5.44 1.82
CA VAL A 17 -8.53 4.71 1.06
C VAL A 17 -9.94 5.24 1.37
N ALA A 18 -10.23 5.60 2.62
CA ALA A 18 -11.49 6.22 2.99
C ALA A 18 -11.70 7.56 2.27
N HIS A 19 -10.66 8.39 2.19
CA HIS A 19 -10.69 9.64 1.42
C HIS A 19 -10.88 9.39 -0.08
N CYS A 20 -10.17 8.42 -0.67
CA CYS A 20 -10.38 8.05 -2.07
C CYS A 20 -11.83 7.63 -2.35
N LYS A 21 -12.44 6.83 -1.46
CA LYS A 21 -13.86 6.44 -1.58
C LYS A 21 -14.78 7.65 -1.55
N LYS A 22 -14.54 8.60 -0.64
CA LYS A 22 -15.33 9.83 -0.53
C LYS A 22 -15.20 10.69 -1.78
N SER A 23 -13.98 10.98 -2.21
CA SER A 23 -13.74 11.80 -3.41
C SER A 23 -14.28 11.15 -4.68
N LEU A 24 -14.17 9.83 -4.82
CA LEU A 24 -14.72 9.11 -5.97
C LEU A 24 -16.25 9.23 -6.02
N ARG A 25 -16.93 9.12 -4.88
CA ARG A 25 -18.38 9.33 -4.78
C ARG A 25 -18.81 10.76 -5.09
N GLU A 26 -18.03 11.75 -4.67
CA GLU A 26 -18.30 13.16 -4.97
C GLU A 26 -18.13 13.47 -6.47
N LEU A 27 -17.09 12.92 -7.10
CA LEU A 27 -16.79 13.12 -8.52
C LEU A 27 -17.80 12.39 -9.44
N LEU A 28 -18.20 11.19 -9.06
CA LEU A 28 -19.13 10.37 -9.83
C LEU A 28 -20.55 10.63 -9.35
N SER A 29 -21.10 11.78 -9.78
CA SER A 29 -22.50 12.14 -9.56
C SER A 29 -23.42 11.23 -10.38
N GLY A 30 -23.66 10.00 -9.92
CA GLY A 30 -24.50 9.00 -10.59
C GLY A 30 -24.73 7.75 -9.71
N PRO A 31 -25.77 6.95 -10.02
CA PRO A 31 -26.21 5.88 -9.13
C PRO A 31 -25.15 4.79 -8.99
N ALA A 32 -24.59 4.69 -7.77
CA ALA A 32 -24.08 3.51 -7.08
C ALA A 32 -23.12 2.49 -7.75
N GLU A 33 -22.68 2.68 -9.00
CA GLU A 33 -21.94 1.64 -9.74
C GLU A 33 -20.41 1.72 -9.61
N SER A 34 -19.85 2.79 -9.04
CA SER A 34 -18.40 2.94 -8.92
C SER A 34 -17.92 2.84 -7.47
N GLU A 35 -17.99 1.63 -6.93
CA GLU A 35 -17.22 1.31 -5.73
C GLU A 35 -15.72 1.30 -6.04
N LEU A 36 -14.93 1.86 -5.13
CA LEU A 36 -13.48 1.87 -5.25
C LEU A 36 -12.95 0.43 -5.15
N ALA A 37 -12.65 -0.21 -6.28
CA ALA A 37 -12.17 -1.59 -6.31
C ALA A 37 -10.73 -1.72 -5.79
N ASN A 38 -9.83 -0.84 -6.25
CA ASN A 38 -8.44 -0.82 -5.83
C ASN A 38 -7.81 0.55 -6.04
N VAL A 39 -6.74 0.82 -5.28
CA VAL A 39 -5.84 1.96 -5.48
C VAL A 39 -4.44 1.44 -5.71
N ARG A 40 -3.79 1.91 -6.78
CA ARG A 40 -2.42 1.54 -7.14
C ARG A 40 -1.55 2.79 -7.22
N ILE A 41 -0.55 2.88 -6.37
CA ILE A 41 0.40 3.99 -6.32
C ILE A 41 1.75 3.48 -6.78
N ARG A 42 2.30 4.05 -7.85
CA ARG A 42 3.67 3.76 -8.30
C ARG A 42 4.57 4.93 -7.96
N THR A 43 5.66 4.67 -7.26
CA THR A 43 6.68 5.66 -6.96
C THR A 43 7.77 5.66 -8.05
N LYS A 44 8.46 6.79 -8.21
CA LYS A 44 9.58 6.90 -9.16
C LYS A 44 10.75 5.97 -8.81
N GLU A 45 10.85 5.57 -7.55
CA GLU A 45 11.83 4.60 -7.03
C GLU A 45 11.51 3.16 -7.46
N GLY A 46 10.42 2.96 -8.21
CA GLY A 46 10.01 1.65 -8.70
C GLY A 46 9.37 0.77 -7.65
N THR A 47 8.76 1.35 -6.62
CA THR A 47 7.89 0.64 -5.68
C THR A 47 6.44 0.85 -6.08
N GLU A 48 5.64 -0.21 -6.07
CA GLU A 48 4.20 -0.16 -6.27
C GLU A 48 3.48 -0.55 -4.99
N LEU A 49 2.58 0.31 -4.53
CA LEU A 49 1.66 0.05 -3.43
C LEU A 49 0.30 -0.27 -4.02
N ILE A 50 -0.26 -1.42 -3.64
CA ILE A 50 -1.56 -1.89 -4.12
C ILE A 50 -2.46 -2.03 -2.89
N CYS A 51 -3.50 -1.21 -2.83
CA CYS A 51 -4.53 -1.26 -1.81
C CYS A 51 -5.82 -1.81 -2.43
N VAL A 52 -6.23 -3.01 -2.03
CA VAL A 52 -7.48 -3.64 -2.50
C VAL A 52 -8.47 -3.64 -1.35
N THR A 53 -9.66 -3.09 -1.57
CA THR A 53 -10.71 -3.15 -0.55
C THR A 53 -11.64 -4.31 -0.83
N GLN A 54 -11.78 -5.19 0.15
CA GLN A 54 -12.70 -6.33 0.09
C GLN A 54 -13.49 -6.36 1.39
N THR A 55 -14.81 -6.13 1.30
CA THR A 55 -15.70 -6.05 2.46
C THR A 55 -15.13 -5.17 3.59
N GLU A 56 -14.70 -5.76 4.70
CA GLU A 56 -14.18 -5.05 5.89
C GLU A 56 -12.64 -4.99 5.94
N TYR A 57 -11.97 -5.63 4.97
CA TYR A 57 -10.52 -5.70 4.91
C TYR A 57 -9.96 -4.81 3.82
N ILE A 58 -8.76 -4.29 4.09
CA ILE A 58 -7.93 -3.59 3.12
C ILE A 58 -6.64 -4.39 2.98
N PHE A 59 -6.43 -5.01 1.83
CA PHE A 59 -5.17 -5.67 1.50
C PHE A 59 -4.19 -4.61 1.01
N VAL A 60 -3.08 -4.44 1.74
CA VAL A 60 -1.99 -3.55 1.35
C VAL A 60 -0.79 -4.38 0.93
N VAL A 61 -0.42 -4.31 -0.34
CA VAL A 61 0.73 -5.01 -0.92
C VAL A 61 1.79 -3.99 -1.32
N VAL A 62 3.04 -4.28 -0.95
CA VAL A 62 4.21 -3.51 -1.39
C VAL A 62 4.99 -4.37 -2.38
N GLN A 63 5.03 -3.96 -3.64
CA GLN A 63 5.69 -4.65 -4.73
C GLN A 63 6.90 -3.86 -5.23
N ASN A 64 7.98 -4.57 -5.56
CA ASN A 64 9.11 -3.97 -6.29
C ASN A 64 8.89 -4.15 -7.80
N CYS A 65 8.91 -3.04 -8.54
CA CYS A 65 8.73 -2.98 -9.99
C CYS A 65 10.04 -2.68 -10.73
N THR A 66 11.19 -2.68 -10.04
CA THR A 66 12.52 -2.46 -10.64
C THR A 66 13.16 -3.72 -11.23
N GLY A 67 12.49 -4.88 -11.13
CA GLY A 67 13.04 -6.17 -11.56
C GLY A 67 14.17 -6.72 -10.68
N LYS A 68 14.51 -6.03 -9.58
CA LYS A 68 15.47 -6.48 -8.57
C LYS A 68 14.74 -7.18 -7.42
N PRO A 69 15.33 -8.20 -6.78
CA PRO A 69 14.72 -8.84 -5.62
C PRO A 69 14.56 -7.85 -4.46
N TRP A 70 13.51 -8.03 -3.65
CA TRP A 70 13.27 -7.20 -2.47
C TRP A 70 14.37 -7.43 -1.43
N GLN A 71 15.25 -6.45 -1.25
CA GLN A 71 16.26 -6.51 -0.18
C GLN A 71 15.57 -6.20 1.15
N GLN A 72 15.32 -7.22 1.97
CA GLN A 72 14.94 -7.00 3.36
C GLN A 72 16.13 -6.32 4.05
N ALA A 73 15.89 -5.17 4.69
CA ALA A 73 16.89 -4.37 5.41
C ALA A 73 17.36 -5.06 6.73
N ARG A 74 17.76 -6.34 6.65
CA ARG A 74 18.40 -7.10 7.72
C ARG A 74 19.42 -8.07 7.12
N ALA A 75 20.64 -7.59 6.91
CA ALA A 75 21.84 -8.43 6.80
C ALA A 75 23.15 -7.65 7.06
N SER A 76 23.18 -6.70 8.00
CA SER A 76 24.44 -6.00 8.35
C SER A 76 24.71 -5.87 9.85
N CYS A 77 24.14 -6.75 10.70
CA CYS A 77 24.39 -6.71 12.14
C CYS A 77 24.93 -8.03 12.72
N THR A 78 25.73 -8.82 11.97
CA THR A 78 26.37 -10.03 12.51
C THR A 78 27.77 -10.37 11.96
N SER A 79 28.57 -9.42 11.44
CA SER A 79 29.96 -9.74 11.03
C SER A 79 30.98 -8.64 11.29
N GLN A 80 31.07 -8.14 12.53
CA GLN A 80 32.20 -7.29 12.96
C GLN A 80 32.96 -7.85 14.18
N PHE A 81 32.76 -9.11 14.55
CA PHE A 81 33.64 -9.80 15.50
C PHE A 81 33.96 -11.20 15.00
N ALA A 82 34.96 -11.28 14.14
CA ALA A 82 35.86 -12.41 13.96
C ALA A 82 37.16 -11.88 13.33
#